data_AF-A0A920GRY3-F1
#
_entry.id   AF-A0A920GRY3-F1
#
_cell.length_a   1.000
_cell.length_b   1.000
_cell.length_c   1.000
_cell.angle_alpha   90.00
_cell.angle_beta   90.00
_cell.angle_gamma   90.00
#
_symmetry.space_group_name_H-M   'P 1'
#
loop_
_entity.id
_entity.type
_entity.pdbx_description
1 polymer ?
#
loop_
_entity_poly.entity_id
_entity_poly.type
_entity_poly.pdbx_seq_one_letter_code
_entity_poly.pdbx_strand_id
1 'polypeptide(L)'
;MEVFQASLRSTPQKAFKNKVSIELINKENYFVFQPLLPEVAGGSISAQNAVFSSKISHSDIKIRKAEVESIDRETQTVTIFQGVQRRPTHLQYDHLVIALGSDSDLSRTPGLQEHALTMKTLDDARKLRAHIIERLEHADITQLPEVKEGALTFTVIGGGFSGIETVGEIKDLIDRSLKYYPNIKASEIRVVLLEFADRVLNEMPASLAEYAVEKLKKRGVELQLSVGVSECTGTQLVTNYRRSHQYPDYHSNHRKLSFTSDKKISYCPRKWPNSCRSKP
;
A
#
# COMPACT_ATOMS: atom_id res chain seq x y z
N MET A 1 5.42 -3.89 -8.53
CA MET A 1 4.65 -4.00 -9.79
C MET A 1 5.65 -3.93 -10.91
N GLU A 2 6.06 -5.08 -11.45
CA GLU A 2 7.15 -5.12 -12.43
C GLU A 2 6.70 -6.01 -13.56
N VAL A 3 6.29 -5.42 -14.67
CA VAL A 3 6.02 -6.22 -15.86
C VAL A 3 7.38 -6.70 -16.37
N PHE A 4 7.64 -8.01 -16.30
CA PHE A 4 8.62 -8.64 -17.18
C PHE A 4 7.87 -9.16 -18.39
N GLN A 5 7.92 -8.42 -19.48
CA GLN A 5 7.73 -8.99 -20.80
C GLN A 5 9.12 -9.35 -21.33
N ALA A 6 9.31 -10.57 -21.78
CA ALA A 6 10.44 -10.94 -22.62
C ALA A 6 9.83 -11.43 -23.92
N SER A 7 9.65 -10.54 -24.89
CA SER A 7 9.37 -10.97 -26.27
C SER A 7 10.66 -11.54 -26.81
N LEU A 8 10.82 -12.86 -26.82
CA LEU A 8 11.87 -13.51 -27.58
C LEU A 8 11.44 -13.44 -29.04
N ARG A 9 12.23 -12.79 -29.90
CA ARG A 9 12.09 -12.92 -31.35
C ARG A 9 13.07 -13.97 -31.86
N SER A 10 12.61 -15.17 -32.19
CA SER A 10 13.38 -16.16 -32.94
C SER A 10 13.02 -16.05 -34.42
N THR A 11 13.87 -15.42 -35.21
CA THR A 11 13.83 -15.57 -36.66
C THR A 11 13.94 -17.07 -37.00
N PRO A 12 13.12 -17.62 -37.90
CA PRO A 12 13.08 -19.07 -38.11
C PRO A 12 14.32 -19.52 -38.88
N GLN A 13 15.36 -19.94 -38.15
CA GLN A 13 16.29 -20.99 -38.57
C GLN A 13 17.22 -21.40 -37.42
N LYS A 14 17.05 -22.68 -37.02
CA LYS A 14 18.01 -23.63 -36.42
C LYS A 14 19.22 -23.10 -35.63
N ALA A 15 19.38 -23.69 -34.44
CA ALA A 15 20.50 -23.65 -33.48
C ALA A 15 20.47 -22.50 -32.45
N PHE A 16 20.63 -22.85 -31.17
CA PHE A 16 20.91 -21.93 -30.04
C PHE A 16 22.33 -21.34 -30.18
N LYS A 17 22.52 -20.56 -31.25
CA LYS A 17 23.65 -19.67 -31.58
C LYS A 17 23.14 -18.25 -31.96
N ASN A 18 21.83 -18.01 -31.85
CA ASN A 18 21.17 -16.82 -32.38
C ASN A 18 20.98 -15.73 -31.31
N LYS A 19 21.26 -14.48 -31.69
CA LYS A 19 20.94 -13.28 -30.91
C LYS A 19 19.45 -13.22 -30.64
N VAL A 20 19.08 -13.23 -29.36
CA VAL A 20 17.71 -13.01 -28.90
C VAL A 20 17.51 -11.52 -28.70
N SER A 21 16.48 -10.94 -29.32
CA SER A 21 16.00 -9.61 -28.94
C SER A 21 15.08 -9.78 -27.75
N ILE A 22 15.29 -9.03 -26.66
CA ILE A 22 14.41 -9.02 -25.49
C ILE A 22 13.77 -7.63 -25.40
N GLU A 23 12.45 -7.57 -25.28
CA GLU A 23 11.72 -6.32 -25.03
C GLU A 23 10.93 -6.39 -23.72
N LEU A 24 11.43 -5.64 -22.73
CA LEU A 24 10.82 -5.43 -21.42
C LEU A 24 9.83 -4.27 -21.47
N ILE A 25 8.58 -4.54 -21.16
CA ILE A 25 7.54 -3.53 -21.04
C ILE A 25 7.28 -3.33 -19.57
N ASN A 26 7.21 -2.09 -19.06
CA ASN A 26 6.76 -1.81 -17.70
C ASN A 26 6.02 -0.48 -17.63
N LYS A 27 5.02 -0.37 -16.73
CA LYS A 27 4.27 0.87 -16.53
C LYS A 27 5.18 1.99 -16.01
N GLU A 28 6.18 1.62 -15.20
CA GLU A 28 7.20 2.51 -14.66
C GLU A 28 8.57 2.31 -15.31
N ASN A 29 9.40 3.36 -15.27
CA ASN A 29 10.78 3.33 -15.77
C ASN A 29 11.82 2.99 -14.68
N TYR A 30 11.36 2.35 -13.60
CA TYR A 30 12.17 1.92 -12.49
C TYR A 30 11.59 0.64 -11.90
N PHE A 31 12.44 -0.07 -11.20
CA PHE A 31 12.12 -1.22 -10.37
C PHE A 31 12.09 -0.79 -8.91
N VAL A 32 11.23 -1.40 -8.11
CA VAL A 32 11.04 -1.03 -6.71
C VAL A 32 11.47 -2.20 -5.85
N PHE A 33 12.45 -1.96 -4.97
CA PHE A 33 12.79 -2.89 -3.92
C PHE A 33 11.76 -2.79 -2.78
N GLN A 34 10.65 -3.50 -2.95
CA GLN A 34 9.47 -3.44 -2.08
C GLN A 34 9.75 -3.60 -0.58
N PRO A 35 10.72 -4.43 -0.13
CA PRO A 35 11.04 -4.53 1.29
C PRO A 35 11.43 -3.20 1.94
N LEU A 36 11.89 -2.21 1.17
CA LEU A 36 12.30 -0.90 1.68
C LEU A 36 11.19 0.17 1.67
N LEU A 37 9.96 -0.18 1.24
CA LEU A 37 8.84 0.77 1.20
C LEU A 37 8.41 1.27 2.58
N PRO A 38 8.37 0.44 3.65
CA PRO A 38 8.08 0.91 4.99
C PRO A 38 9.05 2.01 5.44
N GLU A 39 10.34 1.88 5.19
CA GLU A 39 11.36 2.89 5.55
C GLU A 39 11.21 4.18 4.73
N VAL A 40 10.78 4.08 3.47
CA VAL A 40 10.42 5.26 2.66
C VAL A 40 9.20 5.96 3.26
N ALA A 41 8.19 5.20 3.70
CA ALA A 41 6.98 5.74 4.33
C ALA A 41 7.28 6.37 5.70
N GLY A 42 8.11 5.73 6.53
CA GLY A 42 8.62 6.28 7.79
C GLY A 42 9.60 7.45 7.57
N GLY A 43 10.17 7.57 6.38
CA GLY A 43 11.11 8.62 6.03
C GLY A 43 12.49 8.46 6.64
N SER A 44 12.86 7.24 7.03
CA SER A 44 14.20 6.86 7.46
C SER A 44 15.16 6.77 6.26
N ILE A 45 14.63 6.50 5.06
CA ILE A 45 15.35 6.58 3.78
C ILE A 45 14.60 7.43 2.74
N SER A 46 15.31 7.83 1.68
CA SER A 46 14.68 8.48 0.54
C SER A 46 14.08 7.45 -0.43
N ALA A 47 13.05 7.83 -1.18
CA ALA A 47 12.46 6.99 -2.23
C ALA A 47 13.49 6.56 -3.29
N GLN A 48 14.54 7.36 -3.53
CA GLN A 48 15.60 7.03 -4.49
C GLN A 48 16.43 5.82 -4.05
N ASN A 49 16.50 5.56 -2.74
CA ASN A 49 17.25 4.43 -2.19
C ASN A 49 16.50 3.08 -2.39
N ALA A 50 15.20 3.13 -2.64
CA ALA A 50 14.36 1.95 -2.83
C ALA A 50 14.10 1.63 -4.32
N VAL A 51 14.76 2.33 -5.25
CA VAL A 51 14.55 2.13 -6.69
C VAL A 51 15.81 1.92 -7.49
N PHE A 52 15.68 1.11 -8.53
CA PHE A 52 16.70 0.93 -9.55
C PHE A 52 16.15 1.40 -10.89
N SER A 53 16.89 2.26 -11.58
CA SER A 53 16.51 2.70 -12.93
C SER A 53 16.48 1.51 -13.87
N SER A 54 15.37 1.32 -14.59
CA SER A 54 15.32 0.26 -15.59
C SER A 54 16.22 0.58 -16.78
N LYS A 55 16.64 1.83 -16.98
CA LYS A 55 17.53 2.22 -18.09
C LYS A 55 19.01 1.85 -17.90
N ILE A 56 19.38 1.10 -16.86
CA ILE A 56 20.77 0.66 -16.66
C ILE A 56 21.10 -0.39 -17.74
N SER A 57 21.87 0.12 -18.71
CA SER A 57 22.12 -0.36 -20.07
C SER A 57 22.62 -1.81 -20.17
N HIS A 58 21.82 -2.66 -20.79
CA HIS A 58 22.31 -3.84 -21.51
C HIS A 58 22.00 -3.64 -23.00
N SER A 59 23.02 -3.76 -23.86
CA SER A 59 22.90 -3.53 -25.31
C SER A 59 21.85 -4.41 -25.99
N ASP A 60 21.48 -5.52 -25.36
CA ASP A 60 20.62 -6.56 -25.94
C ASP A 60 19.19 -6.56 -25.39
N ILE A 61 18.85 -5.64 -24.45
CA ILE A 61 17.52 -5.55 -23.84
C ILE A 61 16.91 -4.19 -24.13
N LYS A 62 15.78 -4.18 -24.85
CA LYS A 62 14.98 -3.00 -25.09
C LYS A 62 13.99 -2.82 -23.95
N ILE A 63 13.95 -1.63 -23.36
CA ILE A 63 13.07 -1.33 -22.24
C ILE A 63 12.08 -0.24 -22.64
N ARG A 64 10.80 -0.53 -22.46
CA ARG A 64 9.68 0.31 -22.87
C ARG A 64 8.81 0.66 -21.68
N LYS A 65 8.67 1.96 -21.42
CA LYS A 65 7.64 2.47 -20.50
C LYS A 65 6.28 2.44 -21.19
N ALA A 66 5.45 1.45 -20.88
CA ALA A 66 4.09 1.30 -21.40
C ALA A 66 3.20 0.47 -20.46
N GLU A 67 1.89 0.66 -20.58
CA GLU A 67 0.87 -0.09 -19.85
C GLU A 67 0.30 -1.18 -20.76
N VAL A 68 0.32 -2.43 -20.31
CA VAL A 68 -0.29 -3.56 -21.04
C VAL A 68 -1.79 -3.54 -20.79
N GLU A 69 -2.58 -3.59 -21.87
CA GLU A 69 -4.04 -3.66 -21.80
C GLU A 69 -4.54 -5.09 -21.99
N SER A 70 -4.12 -5.74 -23.08
CA SER A 70 -4.64 -7.04 -23.48
C SER A 70 -3.55 -7.92 -24.09
N ILE A 71 -3.71 -9.24 -23.93
CA ILE A 71 -2.83 -10.26 -24.47
C ILE A 71 -3.70 -11.21 -25.30
N ASP A 72 -3.46 -11.25 -26.61
CA ASP A 72 -4.03 -12.23 -27.52
C ASP A 72 -3.01 -13.36 -27.72
N ARG A 73 -3.43 -14.59 -27.40
CA ARG A 73 -2.60 -15.80 -27.50
C ARG A 73 -2.73 -16.49 -28.85
N GLU A 74 -3.83 -16.26 -29.57
CA GLU A 74 -4.05 -16.83 -30.91
C GLU A 74 -3.20 -16.09 -31.94
N THR A 75 -3.19 -14.76 -31.86
CA THR A 75 -2.40 -13.90 -32.75
C THR A 75 -1.02 -13.54 -32.19
N GLN A 76 -0.67 -14.10 -31.02
CA GLN A 76 0.57 -13.85 -30.29
C GLN A 76 0.92 -12.35 -30.20
N THR A 77 -0.06 -11.54 -29.81
CA THR A 77 0.02 -10.09 -29.80
C THR A 77 -0.30 -9.52 -28.42
N VAL A 78 0.47 -8.52 -27.98
CA VAL A 78 0.17 -7.72 -26.79
C VAL A 78 -0.23 -6.31 -27.22
N THR A 79 -1.37 -5.83 -26.74
CA THR A 79 -1.79 -4.45 -26.92
C THR A 79 -1.32 -3.62 -25.73
N ILE A 80 -0.61 -2.53 -26.03
CA ILE A 80 -0.06 -1.62 -25.04
C ILE A 80 -0.50 -0.17 -25.29
N PHE A 81 -0.49 0.62 -24.23
CA PHE A 81 -0.63 2.08 -24.27
C PHE A 81 0.67 2.75 -23.84
N GLN A 82 1.13 3.72 -24.63
CA GLN A 82 2.39 4.40 -24.38
C GLN A 82 2.38 5.84 -24.89
N GLY A 83 3.34 6.63 -24.40
CA GLY A 83 3.50 8.03 -24.77
C GLY A 83 2.31 8.90 -24.35
N VAL A 84 2.34 10.16 -24.77
CA VAL A 84 1.32 11.15 -24.38
C VAL A 84 -0.02 10.87 -25.04
N GLN A 85 -0.02 10.40 -26.29
CA GLN A 85 -1.24 10.21 -27.08
C GLN A 85 -2.03 8.95 -26.72
N ARG A 86 -1.48 8.07 -25.87
CA ARG A 86 -2.09 6.80 -25.42
C ARG A 86 -2.84 6.08 -26.53
N ARG A 87 -2.18 5.86 -27.68
CA ARG A 87 -2.75 5.05 -28.77
C ARG A 87 -2.45 3.58 -28.52
N PRO A 88 -3.39 2.67 -28.84
CA PRO A 88 -3.12 1.24 -28.78
C PRO A 88 -1.99 0.93 -29.76
N THR A 89 -0.96 0.24 -29.27
CA THR A 89 0.15 -0.27 -30.08
C THR A 89 0.18 -1.78 -29.91
N HIS A 90 0.20 -2.50 -31.02
CA HIS A 90 0.25 -3.96 -31.01
C HIS A 90 1.70 -4.43 -31.16
N LEU A 91 2.12 -5.33 -30.28
CA LEU A 91 3.46 -5.91 -30.26
C LEU A 91 3.36 -7.43 -30.38
N GLN A 92 3.97 -7.98 -31.43
CA GLN A 92 4.07 -9.42 -31.60
C GLN A 92 5.21 -10.03 -30.77
N TYR A 93 5.01 -11.28 -30.35
CA TYR A 93 5.97 -12.07 -29.60
C TYR A 93 6.01 -13.52 -30.08
N ASP A 94 7.17 -14.17 -30.02
CA ASP A 94 7.24 -15.63 -30.18
C ASP A 94 7.07 -16.31 -28.82
N HIS A 95 7.66 -15.72 -27.78
CA HIS A 95 7.48 -16.13 -26.39
C HIS A 95 7.05 -14.95 -25.53
N LEU A 96 6.16 -15.20 -24.57
CA LEU A 96 5.68 -14.22 -23.61
C LEU A 96 5.94 -14.72 -22.19
N VAL A 97 6.76 -13.96 -21.46
CA VAL A 97 6.87 -14.08 -20.00
C VAL A 97 5.87 -13.11 -19.38
N ILE A 98 5.12 -13.55 -18.36
CA ILE A 98 4.18 -12.73 -17.61
C ILE A 98 4.67 -12.66 -16.18
N ALA A 99 5.06 -11.47 -15.72
CA ALA A 99 5.51 -11.27 -14.34
C ALA A 99 4.86 -10.06 -13.66
N LEU A 100 3.62 -9.69 -14.02
CA LEU A 100 2.92 -8.47 -13.60
C LEU A 100 2.86 -8.22 -12.08
N GLY A 101 3.16 -9.23 -11.26
CA GLY A 101 3.07 -9.20 -9.81
C GLY A 101 1.64 -9.38 -9.34
N SER A 102 1.34 -8.83 -8.15
CA SER A 102 0.00 -8.85 -7.57
C SER A 102 -0.39 -7.44 -7.13
N ASP A 103 -1.69 -7.14 -7.19
CA ASP A 103 -2.26 -5.90 -6.65
C ASP A 103 -3.05 -6.16 -5.37
N SER A 104 -3.42 -5.10 -4.65
CA SER A 104 -4.28 -5.19 -3.46
C SER A 104 -5.74 -5.07 -3.88
N ASP A 105 -6.51 -6.14 -3.71
CA ASP A 105 -7.94 -6.13 -4.01
C ASP A 105 -8.73 -5.56 -2.82
N LEU A 106 -8.90 -4.24 -2.81
CA LEU A 106 -9.67 -3.52 -1.79
C LEU A 106 -11.18 -3.63 -1.99
N SER A 107 -11.65 -4.12 -3.14
CA SER A 107 -13.08 -4.16 -3.49
C SER A 107 -13.88 -5.16 -2.64
N ARG A 108 -13.19 -6.10 -1.98
CA ARG A 108 -13.79 -7.14 -1.14
C ARG A 108 -14.38 -6.62 0.16
N THR A 109 -13.90 -5.48 0.64
CA THR A 109 -14.37 -4.87 1.89
C THR A 109 -14.90 -3.47 1.55
N PRO A 110 -16.22 -3.26 1.65
CA PRO A 110 -16.84 -1.98 1.31
C PRO A 110 -16.15 -0.80 1.99
N GLY A 111 -15.86 0.24 1.20
CA GLY A 111 -15.26 1.49 1.67
C GLY A 111 -13.75 1.49 1.83
N LEU A 112 -13.05 0.34 1.76
CA LEU A 112 -11.58 0.35 1.83
C LEU A 112 -10.95 1.04 0.63
N GLN A 113 -11.54 0.92 -0.56
CA GLN A 113 -11.00 1.54 -1.77
C GLN A 113 -11.02 3.07 -1.69
N GLU A 114 -12.00 3.64 -0.99
CA GLU A 114 -12.21 5.08 -0.83
C GLU A 114 -11.45 5.68 0.36
N HIS A 115 -11.17 4.88 1.38
CA HIS A 115 -10.71 5.38 2.68
C HIS A 115 -9.38 4.81 3.17
N ALA A 116 -8.88 3.72 2.58
CA ALA A 116 -7.61 3.13 2.98
C ALA A 116 -6.44 3.60 2.09
N LEU A 117 -5.24 3.56 2.66
CA LEU A 117 -3.99 3.73 1.94
C LEU A 117 -3.33 2.37 1.77
N THR A 118 -2.80 2.10 0.58
CA THR A 118 -2.02 0.89 0.30
C THR A 118 -0.55 1.08 0.67
N MET A 119 0.24 0.01 0.53
CA MET A 119 1.70 0.02 0.73
C MET A 119 2.39 -0.91 -0.28
N LYS A 120 2.15 -0.69 -1.58
CA LYS A 120 2.71 -1.51 -2.67
C LYS A 120 3.62 -0.76 -3.63
N THR A 121 3.47 0.56 -3.70
CA THR A 121 4.22 1.42 -4.62
C THR A 121 4.99 2.52 -3.86
N LEU A 122 5.95 3.16 -4.54
CA LEU A 122 6.59 4.35 -3.99
C LEU A 122 5.59 5.48 -3.70
N ASP A 123 4.58 5.63 -4.57
CA ASP A 123 3.57 6.68 -4.39
C ASP A 123 2.71 6.40 -3.16
N ASP A 124 2.45 5.13 -2.86
CA ASP A 124 1.76 4.69 -1.65
C ASP A 124 2.53 5.10 -0.39
N ALA A 125 3.83 4.76 -0.33
CA ALA A 125 4.70 5.12 0.78
C ALA A 125 4.75 6.65 0.99
N ARG A 126 4.87 7.41 -0.10
CA ARG A 126 4.85 8.87 -0.09
C ARG A 126 3.51 9.43 0.41
N LYS A 127 2.39 8.88 -0.08
CA LYS A 127 1.04 9.26 0.34
C LYS A 127 0.81 8.97 1.81
N LEU A 128 1.21 7.80 2.31
CA LEU A 128 1.08 7.47 3.72
C LEU A 128 1.86 8.45 4.60
N ARG A 129 3.11 8.73 4.26
CA ARG A 129 3.93 9.72 4.99
C ARG A 129 3.26 11.09 5.04
N ALA A 130 2.82 11.58 3.88
CA ALA A 130 2.15 12.87 3.77
C ALA A 130 0.87 12.90 4.60
N HIS A 131 0.07 11.83 4.54
CA HIS A 131 -1.17 11.71 5.29
C HIS A 131 -0.92 11.74 6.81
N ILE A 132 0.08 11.02 7.31
CA ILE A 132 0.43 11.04 8.75
C ILE A 132 0.79 12.45 9.20
N ILE A 133 1.66 13.14 8.47
CA ILE A 133 2.06 14.52 8.79
C ILE A 133 0.84 15.44 8.77
N GLU A 134 0.00 15.33 7.74
CA GLU A 134 -1.23 16.12 7.62
C GLU A 134 -2.19 15.88 8.79
N ARG A 135 -2.33 14.64 9.27
CA ARG A 135 -3.14 14.34 10.45
C ARG A 135 -2.58 14.96 11.72
N LEU A 136 -1.26 14.99 11.90
CA LEU A 136 -0.61 15.69 13.01
C LEU A 136 -0.83 17.21 12.93
N GLU A 137 -0.70 17.83 11.75
CA GLU A 137 -1.01 19.25 11.55
C GLU A 137 -2.47 19.57 11.96
N HIS A 138 -3.43 18.75 11.53
CA HIS A 138 -4.84 18.93 11.91
C HIS A 138 -5.07 18.75 13.41
N ALA A 139 -4.44 17.76 14.03
CA ALA A 139 -4.59 17.46 15.44
C ALA A 139 -3.96 18.54 16.35
N ASP A 140 -2.90 19.22 15.90
CA ASP A 140 -2.23 20.26 16.67
C ASP A 140 -3.07 21.55 16.77
N ILE A 141 -3.85 21.88 15.72
CA ILE A 141 -4.66 23.11 15.67
C ILE A 141 -6.12 22.92 16.13
N THR A 142 -6.65 21.70 16.08
CA THR A 142 -8.06 21.45 16.38
C THR A 142 -8.37 21.65 17.87
N GLN A 143 -9.54 22.22 18.16
CA GLN A 143 -10.07 22.37 19.52
C GLN A 143 -11.19 21.37 19.83
N LEU A 144 -11.57 20.55 18.85
CA LEU A 144 -12.63 19.54 18.97
C LEU A 144 -12.00 18.20 19.38
N PRO A 145 -12.25 17.69 20.60
CA PRO A 145 -11.61 16.48 21.11
C PRO A 145 -11.85 15.24 20.24
N GLU A 146 -13.07 15.07 19.72
CA GLU A 146 -13.43 13.92 18.89
C GLU A 146 -12.72 13.91 17.54
N VAL A 147 -12.52 15.09 16.95
CA VAL A 147 -11.76 15.24 15.70
C VAL A 147 -10.29 14.96 15.96
N LYS A 148 -9.77 15.41 17.11
CA LYS A 148 -8.38 15.17 17.51
C LYS A 148 -8.12 13.69 17.72
N GLU A 149 -8.99 13.00 18.47
CA GLU A 149 -8.88 11.55 18.71
C GLU A 149 -8.87 10.75 17.40
N GLY A 150 -9.78 11.08 16.48
CA GLY A 150 -9.82 10.44 15.16
C GLY A 150 -8.55 10.71 14.33
N ALA A 151 -8.04 11.95 14.33
CA ALA A 151 -6.82 12.31 13.61
C ALA A 151 -5.57 11.64 14.19
N LEU A 152 -5.56 11.32 15.48
CA LEU A 152 -4.43 10.71 16.19
C LEU A 152 -4.50 9.19 16.30
N THR A 153 -5.49 8.55 15.65
CA THR A 153 -5.58 7.09 15.58
C THR A 153 -5.21 6.58 14.20
N PHE A 154 -4.15 5.79 14.13
CA PHE A 154 -3.64 5.17 12.91
C PHE A 154 -3.87 3.67 12.96
N THR A 155 -4.51 3.09 11.95
CA THR A 155 -4.79 1.65 11.88
C THR A 155 -4.13 1.02 10.67
N VAL A 156 -3.35 -0.05 10.90
CA VAL A 156 -2.76 -0.90 9.86
C VAL A 156 -3.52 -2.23 9.83
N ILE A 157 -3.95 -2.64 8.64
CA ILE A 157 -4.69 -3.88 8.43
C ILE A 157 -3.74 -4.92 7.80
N GLY A 158 -3.58 -6.06 8.47
CA GLY A 158 -2.69 -7.15 8.11
C GLY A 158 -1.38 -7.13 8.92
N GLY A 159 -1.07 -8.23 9.58
CA GLY A 159 0.10 -8.51 10.41
C GLY A 159 1.10 -9.47 9.75
N GLY A 160 1.14 -9.51 8.41
CA GLY A 160 2.27 -10.09 7.67
C GLY A 160 3.51 -9.17 7.72
N PHE A 161 4.59 -9.55 7.03
CA PHE A 161 5.85 -8.78 7.01
C PHE A 161 5.63 -7.28 6.74
N SER A 162 5.01 -6.95 5.62
CA SER A 162 4.77 -5.57 5.22
C SER A 162 3.97 -4.77 6.25
N GLY A 163 2.96 -5.38 6.89
CA GLY A 163 2.15 -4.70 7.89
C GLY A 163 2.90 -4.45 9.20
N ILE A 164 3.69 -5.43 9.64
CA ILE A 164 4.56 -5.32 10.83
C ILE A 164 5.65 -4.26 10.63
N GLU A 165 6.29 -4.21 9.47
CA GLU A 165 7.28 -3.20 9.15
C GLU A 165 6.63 -1.81 9.03
N THR A 166 5.49 -1.73 8.34
CA THR A 166 4.73 -0.48 8.20
C THR A 166 4.33 0.08 9.55
N VAL A 167 3.74 -0.73 10.45
CA VAL A 167 3.31 -0.23 11.76
C VAL A 167 4.49 0.25 12.62
N GLY A 168 5.66 -0.41 12.50
CA GLY A 168 6.89 0.01 13.16
C GLY A 168 7.41 1.36 12.65
N GLU A 169 7.51 1.51 11.34
CA GLU A 169 8.03 2.72 10.69
C GLU A 169 7.09 3.94 10.84
N ILE A 170 5.76 3.76 10.77
CA ILE A 170 4.84 4.86 11.04
C ILE A 170 4.92 5.30 12.50
N LYS A 171 5.09 4.36 13.45
CA LYS A 171 5.25 4.70 14.86
C LYS A 171 6.53 5.49 15.09
N ASP A 172 7.63 5.09 14.44
CA ASP A 172 8.89 5.83 14.49
C ASP A 172 8.78 7.22 13.85
N LEU A 173 8.03 7.36 12.76
CA LEU A 173 7.73 8.66 12.16
C LEU A 173 6.94 9.55 13.10
N ILE A 174 5.84 9.06 13.68
CA ILE A 174 4.99 9.82 14.59
C ILE A 174 5.81 10.29 15.79
N ASP A 175 6.50 9.37 16.47
CA ASP A 175 7.26 9.68 17.69
C ASP A 175 8.34 10.75 17.46
N ARG A 176 9.09 10.64 16.35
CA ARG A 176 10.11 11.64 16.00
C ARG A 176 9.52 13.00 15.62
N SER A 177 8.26 13.01 15.16
CA SER A 177 7.58 14.22 14.70
C SER A 177 6.91 14.99 15.83
N LEU A 178 6.52 14.34 16.93
CA LEU A 178 5.81 14.97 18.06
C LEU A 178 6.50 16.22 18.63
N LYS A 179 7.83 16.31 18.56
CA LYS A 179 8.58 17.51 19.00
C LYS A 179 8.22 18.80 18.24
N TYR A 180 7.59 18.67 17.06
CA TYR A 180 7.12 19.79 16.25
C TYR A 180 5.66 20.15 16.50
N TYR A 181 4.92 19.35 17.28
CA TYR A 181 3.49 19.48 17.53
C TYR A 181 3.20 19.62 19.03
N PRO A 182 3.44 20.80 19.63
CA PRO A 182 3.41 20.98 21.09
C PRO A 182 2.02 20.78 21.71
N ASN A 183 0.94 20.84 20.92
CA ASN A 183 -0.42 20.65 21.42
C ASN A 183 -0.85 19.18 21.41
N ILE A 184 0.02 18.25 20.98
CA ILE A 184 -0.25 16.81 20.94
C ILE A 184 0.57 16.11 22.04
N LYS A 185 -0.12 15.44 22.96
CA LYS A 185 0.54 14.58 23.96
C LYS A 185 0.77 13.20 23.38
N ALA A 186 1.92 12.59 23.70
CA ALA A 186 2.23 11.23 23.24
C ALA A 186 1.17 10.19 23.66
N SER A 187 0.50 10.40 24.81
CA SER A 187 -0.59 9.54 25.28
C SER A 187 -1.89 9.63 24.47
N GLU A 188 -2.04 10.64 23.61
CA GLU A 188 -3.21 10.80 22.71
C GLU A 188 -3.02 10.00 21.40
N ILE A 189 -1.80 9.56 21.09
CA ILE A 189 -1.51 8.79 19.89
C ILE A 189 -1.94 7.34 20.08
N ARG A 190 -2.70 6.83 19.11
CA ARG A 190 -3.04 5.40 19.04
C ARG A 190 -2.58 4.83 17.71
N VAL A 191 -1.80 3.76 17.77
CA VAL A 191 -1.39 3.01 16.57
C VAL A 191 -1.87 1.58 16.76
N VAL A 192 -2.75 1.13 15.88
CA VAL A 192 -3.43 -0.17 15.98
C VAL A 192 -3.06 -1.05 14.79
N LEU A 193 -2.68 -2.29 15.05
CA LEU A 193 -2.49 -3.33 14.05
C LEU A 193 -3.66 -4.33 14.16
N LEU A 194 -4.43 -4.50 13.09
CA LEU A 194 -5.48 -5.51 12.99
C LEU A 194 -4.98 -6.70 12.17
N GLU A 195 -5.12 -7.92 12.68
CA GLU A 195 -4.81 -9.15 11.96
C GLU A 195 -5.96 -10.14 12.07
N PHE A 196 -6.33 -10.72 10.93
CA PHE A 196 -7.44 -11.67 10.84
C PHE A 196 -7.09 -13.04 11.44
N ALA A 197 -5.84 -13.47 11.30
CA ALA A 197 -5.29 -14.65 11.94
C ALA A 197 -5.13 -14.45 13.46
N ASP A 198 -4.92 -15.56 14.15
CA ASP A 198 -4.61 -15.58 15.59
C ASP A 198 -3.17 -15.19 15.93
N ARG A 199 -2.33 -14.99 14.91
CA ARG A 199 -0.91 -14.61 15.05
C ARG A 199 -0.44 -13.75 13.87
N VAL A 200 0.52 -12.87 14.15
CA VAL A 200 1.29 -12.11 13.13
C VAL A 200 2.44 -12.95 12.58
N LEU A 201 2.95 -12.61 11.40
CA LEU A 201 4.10 -13.29 10.77
C LEU A 201 3.91 -14.81 10.77
N ASN A 202 2.81 -15.30 10.20
CA ASN A 202 2.45 -16.72 10.20
C ASN A 202 3.51 -17.60 9.52
N GLU A 203 4.30 -17.00 8.63
CA GLU A 203 5.43 -17.61 7.92
C GLU A 203 6.67 -17.80 8.80
N MET A 204 6.73 -17.14 9.97
CA MET A 204 7.86 -17.21 10.89
C MET A 204 7.58 -18.18 12.06
N PRO A 205 8.63 -18.75 12.68
CA PRO A 205 8.51 -19.48 13.93
C PRO A 205 7.75 -18.68 15.01
N ALA A 206 6.93 -19.36 15.82
CA ALA A 206 6.09 -18.74 16.85
C ALA A 206 6.87 -17.81 17.78
N SER A 207 8.06 -18.24 18.23
CA SER A 207 8.92 -17.45 19.11
C SER A 207 9.36 -16.11 18.52
N LEU A 208 9.58 -16.03 17.20
CA LEU A 208 9.94 -14.78 16.53
C LEU A 208 8.73 -13.85 16.35
N ALA A 209 7.56 -14.41 16.07
CA ALA A 209 6.32 -13.63 16.03
C ALA A 209 6.00 -13.04 17.41
N GLU A 210 6.09 -13.84 18.48
CA GLU A 210 5.90 -13.40 19.86
C GLU A 210 6.89 -12.30 20.25
N TYR A 211 8.16 -12.46 19.88
CA TYR A 211 9.18 -11.43 20.07
C TYR A 211 8.80 -10.11 19.38
N ALA A 212 8.32 -10.16 18.13
CA ALA A 212 7.88 -8.97 17.40
C ALA A 212 6.68 -8.30 18.07
N VAL A 213 5.68 -9.07 18.51
CA VAL A 213 4.52 -8.57 19.26
C VAL A 213 4.96 -7.85 20.53
N GLU A 214 5.84 -8.47 21.32
CA GLU A 214 6.35 -7.88 22.57
C GLU A 214 7.10 -6.56 22.32
N LYS A 215 7.87 -6.48 21.24
CA LYS A 215 8.57 -5.24 20.87
C LYS A 215 7.61 -4.14 20.44
N LEU A 216 6.61 -4.46 19.63
CA LEU A 216 5.59 -3.50 19.18
C LEU A 216 4.75 -2.99 20.36
N LYS A 217 4.31 -3.87 21.27
CA LYS A 217 3.60 -3.49 22.50
C LYS A 217 4.40 -2.55 23.38
N LYS A 218 5.69 -2.84 23.59
CA LYS A 218 6.60 -1.98 24.37
C LYS A 218 6.75 -0.58 23.76
N ARG A 219 6.55 -0.45 22.44
CA ARG A 219 6.54 0.83 21.73
C ARG A 219 5.16 1.51 21.73
N GLY A 220 4.15 0.93 22.38
CA GLY A 220 2.79 1.48 22.47
C GLY A 220 1.90 1.17 21.25
N VAL A 221 2.25 0.17 20.45
CA VAL A 221 1.36 -0.32 19.39
C VAL A 221 0.33 -1.28 19.99
N GLU A 222 -0.94 -1.04 19.68
CA GLU A 222 -2.06 -1.92 20.01
C GLU A 222 -2.18 -3.01 18.95
N LEU A 223 -2.18 -4.28 19.32
CA LEU A 223 -2.39 -5.38 18.37
C LEU A 223 -3.75 -6.01 18.63
N GLN A 224 -4.56 -6.19 17.59
CA GLN A 224 -5.83 -6.92 17.66
C GLN A 224 -5.78 -8.10 16.70
N LEU A 225 -5.67 -9.30 17.27
CA LEU A 225 -5.59 -10.57 16.55
C LEU A 225 -6.97 -11.21 16.48
N SER A 226 -7.18 -12.10 15.50
CA SER A 226 -8.49 -12.69 15.21
C SER A 226 -9.58 -11.64 14.92
N VAL A 227 -9.17 -10.49 14.36
CA VAL A 227 -10.04 -9.36 14.03
C VAL A 227 -9.96 -9.11 12.52
N GLY A 228 -11.07 -9.36 11.84
CA GLY A 228 -11.26 -8.95 10.45
C GLY A 228 -11.87 -7.56 10.35
N VAL A 229 -11.82 -7.00 9.15
CA VAL A 229 -12.49 -5.74 8.79
C VAL A 229 -13.60 -6.05 7.80
N SER A 230 -14.84 -5.68 8.15
CA SER A 230 -16.03 -5.92 7.33
C SER A 230 -16.44 -4.71 6.52
N GLU A 231 -16.14 -3.49 6.98
CA GLU A 231 -16.49 -2.24 6.31
C GLU A 231 -15.57 -1.10 6.79
N CYS A 232 -15.32 -0.14 5.91
CA CYS A 232 -14.64 1.11 6.24
C CYS A 232 -15.51 2.30 5.81
N THR A 233 -15.56 3.34 6.62
CA THR A 233 -16.15 4.62 6.26
C THR A 233 -15.11 5.72 6.43
N GLY A 234 -15.42 6.95 6.02
CA GLY A 234 -14.48 8.08 6.17
C GLY A 234 -14.07 8.38 7.61
N THR A 235 -14.74 7.80 8.61
CA THR A 235 -14.43 8.02 10.03
C THR A 235 -14.39 6.75 10.85
N GLN A 236 -14.66 5.56 10.33
CA GLN A 236 -14.77 4.35 11.16
C GLN A 236 -14.32 3.07 10.42
N LEU A 237 -13.79 2.11 11.19
CA LEU A 237 -13.58 0.74 10.75
C LEU A 237 -14.55 -0.17 11.49
N VAL A 238 -15.36 -0.92 10.74
CA VAL A 238 -16.24 -1.95 11.29
C VAL A 238 -15.48 -3.27 11.27
N THR A 239 -15.31 -3.85 12.45
CA THR A 239 -14.57 -5.10 12.63
C THR A 239 -15.48 -6.28 12.95
N ASN A 240 -15.06 -7.47 12.56
CA ASN A 240 -15.69 -8.73 12.92
C ASN A 240 -14.69 -9.64 13.63
N TYR A 241 -15.12 -10.29 14.70
CA TYR A 241 -14.24 -11.13 15.53
C TYR A 241 -14.40 -12.61 15.18
N ARG A 242 -13.28 -13.31 15.10
CA ARG A 242 -13.23 -14.77 15.16
C ARG A 242 -12.89 -15.18 16.59
N ARG A 243 -13.57 -16.19 17.16
CA ARG A 243 -13.18 -16.72 18.49
C ARG A 243 -11.79 -17.35 18.40
N SER A 244 -10.78 -16.73 19.01
CA SER A 244 -9.45 -17.33 19.18
C SER A 244 -9.43 -18.25 20.41
N HIS A 245 -8.74 -19.39 20.32
CA HIS A 245 -8.59 -20.35 21.43
C HIS A 245 -7.24 -20.24 22.16
N GLN A 246 -6.31 -19.39 21.70
CA GLN A 246 -4.89 -19.52 22.04
C GLN A 246 -4.29 -18.33 22.84
N TYR A 247 -4.98 -17.18 22.95
CA TYR A 247 -4.58 -16.05 23.80
C TYR A 247 -5.77 -15.51 24.63
N PRO A 248 -6.08 -16.09 25.81
CA PRO A 248 -7.26 -15.73 26.59
C PRO A 248 -7.22 -14.32 27.21
N ASP A 249 -6.03 -13.78 27.51
CA ASP A 249 -5.87 -12.46 28.15
C ASP A 249 -6.05 -11.26 27.20
N TYR A 250 -6.27 -11.51 25.90
CA TYR A 250 -6.59 -10.45 24.93
C TYR A 250 -8.06 -10.01 24.98
N HIS A 251 -8.87 -10.64 25.83
CA HIS A 251 -10.28 -10.33 25.99
C HIS A 251 -10.52 -9.38 27.17
N SER A 252 -10.19 -8.10 26.99
CA SER A 252 -10.79 -7.04 27.82
C SER A 252 -10.76 -5.68 27.13
N ASN A 253 -11.75 -5.44 26.27
CA ASN A 253 -12.49 -4.17 26.09
C ASN A 253 -13.19 -4.16 24.73
N HIS A 254 -14.43 -4.63 24.73
CA HIS A 254 -15.30 -4.63 23.55
C HIS A 254 -15.68 -3.18 23.19
N ARG A 255 -15.08 -2.64 22.13
CA ARG A 255 -15.53 -1.40 21.50
C ARG A 255 -15.55 -1.58 19.99
N LYS A 256 -16.62 -1.08 19.34
CA LYS A 256 -16.50 -0.60 17.97
C LYS A 256 -15.30 0.37 17.97
N LEU A 257 -14.40 0.28 16.99
CA LEU A 257 -13.50 1.40 16.71
C LEU A 257 -14.32 2.49 16.00
N SER A 258 -15.25 3.06 16.76
CA SER A 258 -16.06 4.22 16.38
C SER A 258 -15.29 5.46 16.77
N PHE A 259 -14.81 6.23 15.78
CA PHE A 259 -14.10 7.48 16.04
C PHE A 259 -15.03 8.68 16.22
N THR A 260 -16.34 8.47 16.38
CA THR A 260 -17.30 9.47 16.87
C THR A 260 -18.55 8.80 17.46
N SER A 261 -19.08 9.35 18.55
CA SER A 261 -20.41 9.05 19.06
C SER A 261 -21.49 9.63 18.15
N ASP A 262 -22.55 8.87 17.91
CA ASP A 262 -23.80 9.23 17.22
C ASP A 262 -24.14 10.72 17.16
N LYS A 263 -23.65 11.44 16.14
CA LYS A 263 -24.34 12.58 15.51
C LYS A 263 -23.94 12.63 14.04
N LYS A 264 -24.94 12.51 13.15
CA LYS A 264 -24.81 12.74 11.71
C LYS A 264 -24.17 14.12 11.48
N ILE A 265 -22.89 14.16 11.15
CA ILE A 265 -22.25 15.34 10.57
C ILE A 265 -22.14 15.08 9.07
N SER A 266 -23.01 15.76 8.32
CA SER A 266 -22.94 15.88 6.87
C SER A 266 -21.60 16.54 6.50
N TYR A 267 -20.67 15.77 5.94
CA TYR A 267 -19.49 16.33 5.30
C TYR A 267 -19.76 16.45 3.80
N CYS A 268 -19.84 17.69 3.32
CA CYS A 268 -20.02 18.05 1.93
C CYS A 268 -18.67 17.92 1.20
N PRO A 269 -18.50 17.01 0.22
CA PRO A 269 -17.29 16.97 -0.57
C PRO A 269 -17.27 18.20 -1.49
N ARG A 270 -16.39 19.17 -1.19
CA ARG A 270 -16.06 20.23 -2.16
C ARG A 270 -15.39 19.58 -3.37
N LYS A 271 -16.19 19.34 -4.42
CA LYS A 271 -15.68 19.19 -5.79
C LYS A 271 -14.87 20.45 -6.12
N TRP A 272 -13.60 20.26 -6.47
CA TRP A 272 -12.83 21.32 -7.12
C TRP A 272 -13.46 21.62 -8.50
N PRO A 273 -13.55 22.90 -8.90
CA PRO A 273 -14.36 23.32 -10.03
C PRO A 273 -13.57 23.13 -11.32
N ASN A 274 -14.09 22.33 -12.25
CA ASN A 274 -13.86 22.48 -13.70
C ASN A 274 -14.70 21.47 -14.47
N SER A 275 -15.96 21.82 -14.77
CA SER A 275 -16.64 21.48 -16.03
C SER A 275 -18.09 21.98 -16.03
N CYS A 276 -18.30 23.29 -15.94
CA CYS A 276 -19.50 23.89 -16.54
C CYS A 276 -19.19 24.14 -18.02
N ARG A 277 -19.46 23.15 -18.87
CA ARG A 277 -19.83 23.41 -20.27
C ARG A 277 -21.29 23.03 -20.40
N SER A 278 -22.13 24.05 -20.36
CA SER A 278 -23.48 24.01 -20.89
C SER A 278 -23.44 23.70 -22.38
N LYS A 279 -24.43 22.94 -22.85
CA LYS A 279 -25.14 23.10 -24.13
C LYS A 279 -26.05 21.88 -24.38
N PRO A 280 -27.12 22.07 -25.15
CA PRO A 280 -28.27 22.94 -24.94
C PRO A 280 -29.40 22.20 -24.21
#